data_AF-A0A917AJG3-F1
#
_entry.id   AF-A0A917AJG3-F1
#
_cell.length_a   1.000
_cell.length_b   1.000
_cell.length_c   1.000
_cell.angle_alpha   90.00
_cell.angle_beta   90.00
_cell.angle_gamma   90.00
#
_symmetry.space_group_name_H-M   'P 1'
#
loop_
_entity.id
_entity.type
_entity.pdbx_description
1 polymer ?
#
loop_
_entity_poly.entity_id
_entity_poly.type
_entity_poly.pdbx_seq_one_letter_code
_entity_poly.pdbx_strand_id
1 'polypeptide(L)'
;MQAGKERDLFDKGTLLVPLRATELARSLASAYVVSNTPVGHDGDDKTHEGVTIGFRTHLPRWADRSSEGDPLVVLKVEATGEEVETNVPGCVRFKSPLRITGVSCASFETKDLMQDFVATYLSFPDIPENLVKLEVSEIPRLEKDAAGESVLELGTPSLEALSRDTMDGLAGWCRVLVENMNKGEFDQEISGIVSRGCKGPEVTWSWKRLAENALEELDSDAKQADKVIWGELVSLLLKHRSERGFDRRAVLQQLEMELSREGEIDENTSRWISVSRDIAAARRDMAPLSDEGSVGQRAALAIFVAQDPRGIDGLGAGRRVAFLAKLFAGAFQGISRAAGELKNDPAQLDAALEIAERIPAGQTSELEIGSRSYDSDLRSSDDIILNGSVIGRRVSEPTPYRIMLRARAMETNQKILPERETGRLRIVSRDGDKVKIYLEDEPGSILSNPLVRFWTPLQKVTARSPSAKKLKEILAESWRTGCAVGIYEVDGTQMLCCYVVILTNTLDREEFEHHVASLRSFAEAF
;
A
#
# COMPACT_ATOMS: atom_id res chain seq x y z
N MET A 1 -29.40 -9.01 -50.25
CA MET A 1 -28.10 -9.11 -49.56
C MET A 1 -27.52 -7.71 -49.42
N GLN A 2 -27.78 -7.04 -48.29
CA GLN A 2 -26.95 -5.95 -47.79
C GLN A 2 -26.85 -6.23 -46.29
N ALA A 3 -25.64 -6.61 -45.88
CA ALA A 3 -25.32 -6.95 -44.51
C ALA A 3 -25.48 -5.71 -43.63
N GLY A 4 -26.37 -5.78 -42.65
CA GLY A 4 -26.32 -4.90 -41.50
C GLY A 4 -24.98 -5.15 -40.81
N LYS A 5 -24.13 -4.13 -40.73
CA LYS A 5 -23.03 -4.11 -39.78
C LYS A 5 -23.67 -4.06 -38.40
N GLU A 6 -23.83 -5.21 -37.77
CA GLU A 6 -23.88 -5.29 -36.31
C GLU A 6 -22.66 -4.50 -35.80
N ARG A 7 -22.92 -3.34 -35.17
CA ARG A 7 -21.91 -2.69 -34.34
C ARG A 7 -21.64 -3.70 -33.23
N ASP A 8 -20.42 -4.22 -33.20
CA ASP A 8 -19.94 -5.01 -32.07
C ASP A 8 -20.06 -4.14 -30.82
N LEU A 9 -21.11 -4.38 -30.02
CA LEU A 9 -21.40 -3.69 -28.76
C LEU A 9 -20.37 -4.04 -27.65
N PHE A 10 -19.31 -4.77 -28.02
CA PHE A 10 -18.28 -5.27 -27.12
C PHE A 10 -16.87 -4.81 -27.48
N ASP A 11 -16.68 -3.95 -28.50
CA ASP A 11 -15.36 -3.39 -28.78
C ASP A 11 -15.04 -2.30 -27.74
N LYS A 12 -14.59 -2.74 -26.56
CA LYS A 12 -14.04 -1.94 -25.46
C LYS A 12 -12.67 -1.38 -25.87
N GLY A 13 -12.61 -0.69 -27.00
CA GLY A 13 -11.39 -0.14 -27.57
C GLY A 13 -10.76 0.94 -26.68
N THR A 14 -9.53 1.31 -27.00
CA THR A 14 -8.77 2.37 -26.33
C THR A 14 -9.53 3.69 -26.30
N LEU A 15 -9.64 4.29 -25.12
CA LEU A 15 -10.18 5.63 -24.92
C LEU A 15 -9.08 6.67 -25.03
N LEU A 16 -9.42 7.78 -25.67
CA LEU A 16 -8.57 8.95 -25.84
C LEU A 16 -9.03 10.04 -24.87
N VAL A 17 -8.16 10.45 -23.96
CA VAL A 17 -8.44 11.53 -23.00
C VAL A 17 -7.54 12.72 -23.35
N PRO A 18 -8.09 13.80 -23.92
CA PRO A 18 -7.30 14.99 -24.24
C PRO A 18 -6.98 15.78 -22.97
N LEU A 19 -5.72 16.19 -22.84
CA LEU A 19 -5.19 17.04 -21.77
C LEU A 19 -4.20 18.07 -22.34
N ARG A 20 -3.87 19.08 -21.55
CA ARG A 20 -2.71 19.95 -21.77
C ARG A 20 -1.44 19.36 -21.16
N ALA A 21 -0.27 19.81 -21.60
CA ALA A 21 0.99 19.37 -20.99
C ALA A 21 1.09 19.78 -19.52
N THR A 22 0.64 20.99 -19.15
CA THR A 22 0.55 21.38 -17.73
C THR A 22 -0.37 20.47 -16.91
N GLU A 23 -1.47 20.02 -17.52
CA GLU A 23 -2.46 19.12 -16.92
C GLU A 23 -1.91 17.70 -16.77
N LEU A 24 -1.14 17.21 -17.75
CA LEU A 24 -0.39 15.95 -17.60
C LEU A 24 0.59 16.05 -16.43
N ALA A 25 1.37 17.13 -16.34
CA ALA A 25 2.31 17.33 -15.22
C ALA A 25 1.59 17.30 -13.87
N ARG A 26 0.45 17.99 -13.75
CA ARG A 26 -0.41 17.94 -12.55
C ARG A 26 -0.97 16.55 -12.29
N SER A 27 -1.31 15.80 -13.34
CA SER A 27 -1.86 14.44 -13.22
C SER A 27 -0.80 13.45 -12.73
N LEU A 28 0.41 13.53 -13.26
CA LEU A 28 1.58 12.76 -12.81
C LEU A 28 1.93 13.10 -11.36
N ALA A 29 1.87 14.37 -10.99
CA ALA A 29 2.10 14.78 -9.61
C ALA A 29 1.06 14.19 -8.66
N SER A 30 -0.25 14.34 -8.92
CA SER A 30 -1.31 13.86 -8.02
C SER A 30 -1.70 12.40 -8.20
N ALA A 31 -1.08 11.68 -9.12
CA ALA A 31 -1.41 10.30 -9.50
C ALA A 31 -2.86 10.06 -10.01
N TYR A 32 -3.60 11.13 -10.25
CA TYR A 32 -4.96 11.14 -10.79
C TYR A 32 -5.00 12.05 -12.02
N VAL A 33 -5.68 11.59 -13.07
CA VAL A 33 -5.97 12.39 -14.26
C VAL A 33 -6.83 13.59 -13.85
N VAL A 34 -6.37 14.79 -14.19
CA VAL A 34 -7.11 16.01 -13.90
C VAL A 34 -8.33 16.15 -14.81
N SER A 35 -9.33 16.89 -14.34
CA SER A 35 -10.53 17.22 -15.13
C SER A 35 -10.14 17.89 -16.44
N ASN A 36 -10.82 17.51 -17.51
CA ASN A 36 -10.55 17.97 -18.88
C ASN A 36 -11.82 18.48 -19.58
N THR A 37 -12.77 19.00 -18.80
CA THR A 37 -14.03 19.55 -19.32
C THR A 37 -13.78 20.84 -20.12
N PRO A 38 -14.54 21.09 -21.21
CA PRO A 38 -14.36 22.29 -22.02
C PRO A 38 -14.66 23.57 -21.22
N VAL A 39 -13.73 24.52 -21.28
CA VAL A 39 -13.85 25.86 -20.69
C VAL A 39 -14.95 26.64 -21.43
N GLY A 40 -16.05 26.96 -20.75
CA GLY A 40 -17.20 27.65 -21.35
C GLY A 40 -18.52 27.54 -20.59
N HIS A 41 -18.60 26.72 -19.54
CA HIS A 41 -19.68 26.83 -18.56
C HIS A 41 -19.30 27.90 -17.52
N ASP A 42 -19.67 29.16 -17.77
CA ASP A 42 -19.61 30.31 -16.84
C ASP A 42 -20.59 30.17 -15.65
N GLY A 43 -20.88 28.94 -15.22
CA GLY A 43 -21.54 28.66 -13.95
C GLY A 43 -20.49 28.50 -12.87
N ASP A 44 -20.77 29.03 -11.69
CA ASP A 44 -20.00 28.95 -10.44
C ASP A 44 -19.88 27.49 -9.90
N ASP A 45 -19.65 26.52 -10.78
CA ASP A 45 -19.97 25.11 -10.59
C ASP A 45 -18.74 24.33 -10.12
N LYS A 46 -18.53 24.39 -8.80
CA LYS A 46 -17.79 23.35 -8.04
C LYS A 46 -18.38 21.94 -8.23
N THR A 47 -19.49 21.80 -8.95
CA THR A 47 -20.20 20.55 -9.22
C THR A 47 -19.53 19.68 -10.28
N HIS A 48 -18.52 20.15 -11.03
CA HIS A 48 -17.84 19.36 -12.06
C HIS A 48 -16.34 19.14 -11.79
N GLU A 49 -15.88 19.44 -10.58
CA GLU A 49 -14.48 19.22 -10.18
C GLU A 49 -14.15 17.72 -10.17
N GLY A 50 -13.14 17.31 -10.94
CA GLY A 50 -12.68 15.91 -11.02
C GLY A 50 -13.29 15.04 -12.12
N VAL A 51 -14.14 15.59 -13.00
CA VAL A 51 -14.73 14.83 -14.12
C VAL A 51 -13.70 14.62 -15.24
N THR A 52 -13.38 13.37 -15.56
CA THR A 52 -12.58 13.01 -16.74
C THR A 52 -13.50 12.54 -17.87
N ILE A 53 -13.22 13.00 -19.09
CA ILE A 53 -13.94 12.65 -20.32
C ILE A 53 -12.99 11.95 -21.30
N GLY A 54 -13.44 10.82 -21.84
CA GLY A 54 -12.72 10.03 -22.85
C GLY A 54 -13.53 9.83 -24.14
N PHE A 55 -12.83 9.55 -25.25
CA PHE A 55 -13.41 9.36 -26.58
C PHE A 55 -12.95 8.04 -27.21
N ARG A 56 -13.86 7.23 -27.76
CA ARG A 56 -13.56 5.88 -28.30
C ARG A 56 -12.88 5.83 -29.67
N THR A 57 -12.80 6.93 -30.41
CA THR A 57 -12.35 6.84 -31.82
C THR A 57 -11.68 8.10 -32.34
N HIS A 58 -12.23 9.28 -32.05
CA HIS A 58 -11.71 10.55 -32.54
C HIS A 58 -11.93 11.64 -31.50
N LEU A 59 -11.02 12.61 -31.45
CA LEU A 59 -11.18 13.79 -30.61
C LEU A 59 -12.06 14.86 -31.28
N PRO A 60 -12.92 15.55 -30.52
CA PRO A 60 -13.71 16.67 -31.02
C PRO A 60 -12.84 17.92 -31.23
N ARG A 61 -13.23 18.81 -32.13
CA ARG A 61 -12.42 20.00 -32.48
C ARG A 61 -12.16 20.97 -31.34
N TRP A 62 -13.03 21.01 -30.33
CA TRP A 62 -12.80 21.86 -29.16
C TRP A 62 -11.63 21.37 -28.31
N ALA A 63 -11.28 20.08 -28.34
CA ALA A 63 -10.09 19.57 -27.65
C ALA A 63 -8.81 20.21 -28.21
N ASP A 64 -8.81 20.54 -29.51
CA ASP A 64 -7.72 21.22 -30.21
C ASP A 64 -7.66 22.74 -29.97
N ARG A 65 -8.64 23.37 -29.30
CA ARG A 65 -8.61 24.82 -29.04
C ARG A 65 -7.52 25.13 -28.01
N SER A 66 -6.28 25.22 -28.47
CA SER A 66 -5.13 25.62 -27.67
C SER A 66 -5.39 27.00 -27.08
N SER A 67 -5.38 27.10 -25.75
CA SER A 67 -4.86 28.31 -25.12
C SER A 67 -3.44 28.50 -25.65
N GLU A 68 -3.11 29.68 -26.19
CA GLU A 68 -1.79 29.94 -26.77
C GLU A 68 -0.66 29.42 -25.86
N GLY A 69 0.14 28.46 -26.37
CA GLY A 69 1.41 28.05 -25.75
C GLY A 69 1.44 26.74 -24.93
N ASP A 70 0.32 26.06 -24.68
CA ASP A 70 0.33 24.77 -23.95
C ASP A 70 -0.08 23.59 -24.87
N PRO A 71 0.84 22.67 -25.22
CA PRO A 71 0.57 21.65 -26.22
C PRO A 71 -0.50 20.65 -25.76
N LEU A 72 -1.27 20.15 -26.73
CA LEU A 72 -2.20 19.06 -26.52
C LEU A 72 -1.43 17.75 -26.30
N VAL A 73 -1.87 16.99 -25.30
CA VAL A 73 -1.42 15.64 -24.98
C VAL A 73 -2.65 14.73 -24.96
N VAL A 74 -2.53 13.53 -25.53
CA VAL A 74 -3.62 12.56 -25.54
C VAL A 74 -3.24 11.36 -24.71
N LEU A 75 -3.95 11.12 -23.62
CA LEU A 75 -3.78 9.90 -22.84
C LEU A 75 -4.57 8.78 -23.51
N LYS A 76 -3.93 7.60 -23.61
CA LYS A 76 -4.58 6.37 -24.04
C LYS A 76 -4.91 5.51 -22.83
N VAL A 77 -6.18 5.22 -22.64
CA VAL A 77 -6.70 4.48 -21.48
C VAL A 77 -7.42 3.24 -21.99
N GLU A 78 -7.19 2.09 -21.37
CA GLU A 78 -8.01 0.93 -21.66
C GLU A 78 -9.41 1.14 -21.08
N ALA A 79 -10.45 0.77 -21.84
CA ALA A 79 -11.83 0.99 -21.42
C ALA A 79 -12.09 0.30 -20.07
N THR A 80 -12.50 1.09 -19.08
CA THR A 80 -12.78 0.62 -17.73
C THR A 80 -14.27 0.31 -17.60
N GLY A 81 -14.65 -0.62 -16.71
CA GLY A 81 -16.06 -0.90 -16.44
C GLY A 81 -16.83 0.25 -15.76
N GLU A 82 -16.15 1.36 -15.45
CA GLU A 82 -16.66 2.48 -14.65
C GLU A 82 -17.10 3.68 -15.50
N GLU A 83 -17.35 3.46 -16.78
CA GLU A 83 -17.76 4.48 -17.73
C GLU A 83 -19.29 4.73 -17.67
N VAL A 84 -19.68 5.98 -17.94
CA VAL A 84 -21.07 6.38 -18.21
C VAL A 84 -21.09 6.99 -19.60
N GLU A 85 -21.92 6.43 -20.48
CA GLU A 85 -22.15 7.02 -21.79
C GLU A 85 -22.77 8.42 -21.64
N THR A 86 -22.24 9.38 -22.40
CA THR A 86 -22.79 10.73 -22.44
C THR A 86 -23.84 10.85 -23.55
N ASN A 87 -24.50 12.01 -23.63
CA ASN A 87 -25.41 12.33 -24.74
C ASN A 87 -24.67 12.44 -26.10
N VAL A 88 -23.33 12.50 -26.10
CA VAL A 88 -22.49 12.53 -27.30
C VAL A 88 -22.03 11.11 -27.66
N PRO A 89 -22.36 10.58 -28.86
CA PRO A 89 -21.95 9.24 -29.28
C PRO A 89 -20.43 9.05 -29.26
N GLY A 90 -19.96 7.98 -28.61
CA GLY A 90 -18.52 7.66 -28.51
C GLY A 90 -17.75 8.49 -27.48
N CYS A 91 -18.43 9.36 -26.73
CA CYS A 91 -17.90 10.10 -25.59
C CYS A 91 -18.39 9.46 -24.28
N VAL A 92 -17.45 9.19 -23.38
CA VAL A 92 -17.71 8.59 -22.07
C VAL A 92 -17.22 9.50 -20.95
N ARG A 93 -17.94 9.47 -19.85
CA ARG A 93 -17.56 10.09 -18.58
C ARG A 93 -17.12 9.00 -17.61
N PHE A 94 -15.99 9.17 -16.94
CA PHE A 94 -15.60 8.27 -15.85
C PHE A 94 -16.40 8.59 -14.58
N LYS A 95 -16.85 7.56 -13.85
CA LYS A 95 -17.59 7.72 -12.58
C LYS A 95 -16.70 8.22 -11.44
N SER A 96 -15.41 7.92 -11.51
CA SER A 96 -14.38 8.20 -10.52
C SER A 96 -13.21 8.95 -11.19
N PRO A 97 -12.40 9.70 -10.43
CA PRO A 97 -11.14 10.24 -10.95
C PRO A 97 -10.27 9.09 -11.48
N LEU A 98 -9.89 9.16 -12.75
CA LEU A 98 -9.10 8.11 -13.37
C LEU A 98 -7.67 8.12 -12.79
N ARG A 99 -7.18 6.97 -12.31
CA ARG A 99 -5.80 6.84 -11.83
C ARG A 99 -4.81 6.92 -12.99
N ILE A 100 -3.68 7.59 -12.77
CA ILE A 100 -2.63 7.72 -13.79
C ILE A 100 -1.96 6.38 -14.11
N THR A 101 -1.99 5.43 -13.17
CA THR A 101 -1.48 4.05 -13.31
C THR A 101 -2.26 3.22 -14.33
N GLY A 102 -3.52 3.61 -14.62
CA GLY A 102 -4.34 3.01 -15.67
C GLY A 102 -4.12 3.60 -17.07
N VAL A 103 -3.21 4.57 -17.22
CA VAL A 103 -2.90 5.22 -18.49
C VAL A 103 -1.77 4.47 -19.19
N SER A 104 -2.05 3.92 -20.37
CA SER A 104 -1.06 3.14 -21.14
C SER A 104 0.04 4.01 -21.73
N CYS A 105 -0.30 5.19 -22.26
CA CYS A 105 0.67 6.16 -22.76
C CYS A 105 0.09 7.58 -22.83
N ALA A 106 0.99 8.55 -22.89
CA ALA A 106 0.71 9.95 -23.21
C ALA A 106 1.33 10.28 -24.56
N SER A 107 0.49 10.61 -25.54
CA SER A 107 0.90 10.87 -26.91
C SER A 107 1.02 12.36 -27.19
N PHE A 108 2.15 12.76 -27.75
CA PHE A 108 2.43 14.10 -28.26
C PHE A 108 2.39 14.10 -29.79
N GLU A 109 2.00 15.23 -30.38
CA GLU A 109 1.95 15.38 -31.84
C GLU A 109 3.34 15.36 -32.48
N THR A 110 4.34 15.93 -31.81
CA THR A 110 5.71 16.00 -32.30
C THR A 110 6.72 15.61 -31.22
N LYS A 111 7.91 15.23 -31.68
CA LYS A 111 9.03 14.91 -30.79
C LYS A 111 9.50 16.12 -29.98
N ASP A 112 9.49 17.31 -30.58
CA ASP A 112 9.96 18.53 -29.93
C ASP A 112 9.05 18.88 -28.73
N LEU A 113 7.73 18.79 -28.90
CA LEU A 113 6.78 19.02 -27.80
C LEU A 113 6.95 18.02 -26.64
N MET A 114 7.23 16.76 -26.96
CA MET A 114 7.53 15.74 -25.94
C MET A 114 8.84 16.07 -25.20
N GLN A 115 9.88 16.50 -25.91
CA GLN A 115 11.16 16.88 -25.31
C GLN A 115 11.04 18.13 -24.44
N ASP A 116 10.28 19.12 -24.88
CA ASP A 116 9.99 20.34 -24.11
C ASP A 116 9.23 20.00 -22.81
N PHE A 117 8.26 19.08 -22.88
CA PHE A 117 7.57 18.58 -21.69
C PHE A 117 8.54 17.93 -20.70
N VAL A 118 9.42 17.04 -21.19
CA VAL A 118 10.44 16.37 -20.35
C VAL A 118 11.36 17.40 -19.70
N ALA A 119 11.88 18.36 -20.48
CA ALA A 119 12.79 19.37 -19.98
C ALA A 119 12.15 20.35 -19.00
N THR A 120 10.84 20.62 -19.16
CA THR A 120 10.11 21.61 -18.36
C THR A 120 9.52 21.01 -17.08
N TYR A 121 8.91 19.82 -17.17
CA TYR A 121 8.10 19.28 -16.08
C TYR A 121 8.75 18.08 -15.40
N LEU A 122 9.35 17.15 -16.15
CA LEU A 122 9.98 15.98 -15.52
C LEU A 122 11.25 16.34 -14.73
N SER A 123 11.77 17.55 -14.87
CA SER A 123 12.83 18.08 -14.00
C SER A 123 12.38 18.40 -12.58
N PHE A 124 11.07 18.46 -12.30
CA PHE A 124 10.57 18.74 -10.96
C PHE A 124 10.65 17.49 -10.07
N PRO A 125 11.12 17.62 -8.81
CA PRO A 125 11.40 16.48 -7.94
C PRO A 125 10.16 15.71 -7.48
N ASP A 126 8.96 16.27 -7.63
CA ASP A 126 7.67 15.67 -7.25
C ASP A 126 6.92 15.04 -8.43
N ILE A 127 7.45 15.16 -9.66
CA ILE A 127 6.87 14.56 -10.87
C ILE A 127 7.65 13.29 -11.22
N PRO A 128 6.99 12.11 -11.24
CA PRO A 128 7.66 10.86 -11.60
C PRO A 128 7.90 10.75 -13.10
N GLU A 129 9.05 10.20 -13.47
CA GLU A 129 9.48 10.11 -14.88
C GLU A 129 8.93 8.88 -15.62
N ASN A 130 8.54 7.84 -14.88
CA ASN A 130 8.27 6.50 -15.43
C ASN A 130 6.85 5.97 -15.16
N LEU A 131 5.91 6.82 -14.72
CA LEU A 131 4.53 6.39 -14.50
C LEU A 131 3.76 6.15 -15.81
N VAL A 132 4.02 6.95 -16.83
CA VAL A 132 3.32 6.88 -18.12
C VAL A 132 4.34 6.89 -19.24
N LYS A 133 4.20 5.95 -20.18
CA LYS A 133 5.03 5.95 -21.39
C LYS A 133 4.71 7.18 -22.23
N LEU A 134 5.72 8.02 -22.49
CA LEU A 134 5.59 9.13 -23.44
C LEU A 134 5.88 8.65 -24.87
N GLU A 135 5.05 9.03 -25.82
CA GLU A 135 5.25 8.68 -27.23
C GLU A 135 4.84 9.80 -28.19
N VAL A 136 5.27 9.66 -29.44
CA VAL A 136 4.88 10.53 -30.54
C VAL A 136 3.95 9.74 -31.44
N SER A 137 2.72 10.20 -31.64
CA SER A 137 1.78 9.57 -32.54
C SER A 137 0.81 10.58 -33.14
N GLU A 138 0.31 10.28 -34.33
CA GLU A 138 -0.76 11.07 -34.95
C GLU A 138 -2.02 11.00 -34.08
N ILE A 139 -2.65 12.15 -33.85
CA ILE A 139 -3.83 12.29 -33.03
C ILE A 139 -5.07 12.15 -33.95
N PRO A 140 -5.93 11.13 -33.77
CA PRO A 140 -7.11 10.96 -34.61
C PRO A 140 -8.15 12.05 -34.31
N ARG A 141 -8.39 12.93 -35.28
CA ARG A 141 -9.29 14.10 -35.18
C ARG A 141 -10.56 13.90 -35.99
N LEU A 142 -11.68 14.50 -35.55
CA LEU A 142 -12.88 14.62 -36.38
C LEU A 142 -12.69 15.74 -37.43
N GLU A 143 -12.85 15.40 -38.72
CA GLU A 143 -12.76 16.39 -39.81
C GLU A 143 -13.91 17.42 -39.78
N LYS A 144 -15.07 17.05 -39.23
CA LYS A 144 -16.25 17.90 -39.02
C LYS A 144 -16.97 17.49 -37.73
N ASP A 145 -17.35 18.46 -36.90
CA ASP A 145 -18.25 18.19 -35.77
C ASP A 145 -19.60 17.75 -36.36
N ALA A 146 -19.93 16.47 -36.25
CA ALA A 146 -21.17 15.90 -36.76
C ALA A 146 -22.35 16.22 -35.82
N ALA A 147 -22.51 17.50 -35.47
CA ALA A 147 -23.67 18.16 -34.88
C ALA A 147 -23.15 19.53 -34.43
N GLY A 148 -23.67 20.61 -35.01
CA GLY A 148 -23.31 21.97 -34.58
C GLY A 148 -23.41 22.09 -33.07
N GLU A 149 -22.35 22.60 -32.43
CA GLU A 149 -22.27 22.97 -31.01
C GLU A 149 -23.20 22.15 -30.10
N SER A 150 -23.05 20.82 -30.12
CA SER A 150 -23.80 19.97 -29.21
C SER A 150 -23.23 20.21 -27.82
N VAL A 151 -23.98 20.94 -26.99
CA VAL A 151 -23.62 21.19 -25.60
C VAL A 151 -23.52 19.83 -24.91
N LEU A 152 -22.32 19.55 -24.37
CA LEU A 152 -22.05 18.32 -23.65
C LEU A 152 -22.79 18.44 -22.31
N GLU A 153 -23.97 17.85 -22.22
CA GLU A 153 -24.79 17.90 -21.01
C GLU A 153 -24.20 16.90 -20.01
N LEU A 154 -23.32 17.40 -19.15
CA LEU A 154 -22.83 16.65 -18.02
C LEU A 154 -23.96 16.59 -16.98
N GLY A 155 -24.68 15.47 -16.93
CA GLY A 155 -25.59 15.20 -15.82
C GLY A 155 -24.88 15.40 -14.48
N THR A 156 -25.61 15.81 -13.45
CA THR A 156 -25.08 15.98 -12.09
C THR A 156 -24.23 14.77 -11.68
N PRO A 157 -23.04 14.95 -11.12
CA PRO A 157 -22.27 13.83 -10.60
C PRO A 157 -23.14 13.09 -9.59
N SER A 158 -23.35 11.80 -9.82
CA SER A 158 -23.96 10.94 -8.79
C SER A 158 -22.83 10.44 -7.91
N LEU A 159 -22.99 10.65 -6.60
CA LEU A 159 -22.06 10.46 -5.49
C LEU A 159 -21.49 11.79 -5.02
N GLU A 160 -21.62 12.03 -3.72
CA GLU A 160 -20.95 13.07 -2.94
C GLU A 160 -19.44 12.90 -3.12
N ALA A 161 -18.92 13.34 -4.26
CA ALA A 161 -17.53 13.15 -4.64
C ALA A 161 -16.67 13.86 -3.59
N LEU A 162 -15.84 13.09 -2.90
CA LEU A 162 -14.83 13.69 -2.02
C LEU A 162 -14.00 14.68 -2.83
N SER A 163 -13.66 15.80 -2.18
CA SER A 163 -12.79 16.77 -2.82
C SER A 163 -11.47 16.11 -3.21
N ARG A 164 -10.89 16.56 -4.33
CA ARG A 164 -9.57 16.11 -4.79
C ARG A 164 -8.52 16.22 -3.68
N ASP A 165 -8.58 17.29 -2.89
CA ASP A 165 -7.66 17.50 -1.76
C ASP A 165 -7.82 16.43 -0.67
N THR A 166 -9.02 15.91 -0.45
CA THR A 166 -9.25 14.81 0.49
C THR A 166 -8.65 13.52 -0.05
N MET A 167 -8.90 13.20 -1.33
CA MET A 167 -8.35 12.01 -1.99
C MET A 167 -6.82 12.04 -2.05
N ASP A 168 -6.24 13.19 -2.38
CA ASP A 168 -4.79 13.38 -2.41
C ASP A 168 -4.16 13.20 -1.02
N GLY A 169 -4.85 13.66 0.03
CA GLY A 169 -4.44 13.41 1.42
C GLY A 169 -4.55 11.93 1.80
N LEU A 170 -5.64 11.25 1.42
CA LEU A 170 -5.83 9.83 1.70
C LEU A 170 -4.77 8.98 0.99
N ALA A 171 -4.46 9.30 -0.27
CA ALA A 171 -3.37 8.66 -1.01
C ALA A 171 -2.03 8.86 -0.30
N GLY A 172 -1.76 10.08 0.19
CA GLY A 172 -0.55 10.37 0.98
C GLY A 172 -0.45 9.58 2.29
N TRP A 173 -1.57 9.40 3.01
CA TRP A 173 -1.67 8.53 4.19
C TRP A 173 -1.38 7.07 3.84
N CYS A 174 -2.07 6.54 2.81
CA CYS A 174 -1.97 5.14 2.42
C CYS A 174 -0.59 4.79 1.86
N ARG A 175 0.08 5.75 1.19
CA ARG A 175 1.47 5.61 0.75
C ARG A 175 2.41 5.30 1.92
N VAL A 176 2.22 5.96 3.07
CA VAL A 176 3.04 5.72 4.26
C VAL A 176 2.77 4.32 4.83
N LEU A 177 1.52 3.84 4.79
CA LEU A 177 1.19 2.45 5.17
C LEU A 177 1.94 1.45 4.28
N VAL A 178 1.84 1.59 2.96
CA VAL A 178 2.52 0.70 1.99
C VAL A 178 4.04 0.77 2.14
N GLU A 179 4.61 1.95 2.36
CA GLU A 179 6.05 2.13 2.57
C GLU A 179 6.56 1.41 3.83
N ASN A 180 5.83 1.49 4.95
CA ASN A 180 6.25 0.83 6.20
C ASN A 180 6.09 -0.69 6.12
N MET A 181 5.05 -1.17 5.44
CA MET A 181 4.91 -2.61 5.19
C MET A 181 6.07 -3.17 4.34
N ASN A 182 6.50 -2.42 3.32
CA ASN A 182 7.70 -2.76 2.54
C ASN A 182 8.97 -2.82 3.38
N LYS A 183 9.07 -2.01 4.44
CA LYS A 183 10.19 -2.06 5.41
C LYS A 183 10.05 -3.18 6.44
N GLY A 184 8.89 -3.81 6.53
CA GLY A 184 8.56 -4.80 7.56
C GLY A 184 8.38 -4.21 8.95
N GLU A 185 7.89 -2.98 9.00
CA GLU A 185 7.49 -2.32 10.23
C GLU A 185 5.97 -2.35 10.35
N PHE A 186 5.46 -2.81 11.49
CA PHE A 186 4.04 -2.79 11.84
C PHE A 186 3.13 -3.60 10.91
N ASP A 187 3.59 -4.74 10.36
CA ASP A 187 2.82 -5.56 9.41
C ASP A 187 1.38 -5.85 9.90
N GLN A 188 1.23 -6.32 11.15
CA GLN A 188 -0.07 -6.66 11.72
C GLN A 188 -0.94 -5.42 11.97
N GLU A 189 -0.35 -4.37 12.53
CA GLU A 189 -1.05 -3.13 12.84
C GLU A 189 -1.51 -2.44 11.55
N ILE A 190 -0.67 -2.39 10.51
CA ILE A 190 -1.03 -1.81 9.21
C ILE A 190 -2.19 -2.59 8.57
N SER A 191 -2.15 -3.93 8.57
CA SER A 191 -3.28 -4.74 8.10
C SER A 191 -4.56 -4.45 8.89
N GLY A 192 -4.45 -4.23 10.21
CA GLY A 192 -5.54 -3.77 11.06
C GLY A 192 -6.08 -2.39 10.65
N ILE A 193 -5.21 -1.40 10.41
CA ILE A 193 -5.58 -0.04 9.99
C ILE A 193 -6.34 -0.07 8.66
N VAL A 194 -5.80 -0.79 7.69
CA VAL A 194 -6.36 -0.92 6.34
C VAL A 194 -7.72 -1.63 6.39
N SER A 195 -7.87 -2.67 7.20
CA SER A 195 -9.14 -3.40 7.33
C SER A 195 -10.21 -2.66 8.14
N ARG A 196 -9.85 -1.98 9.24
CA ARG A 196 -10.79 -1.23 10.10
C ARG A 196 -11.20 0.12 9.55
N GLY A 197 -10.31 0.81 8.82
CA GLY A 197 -10.61 2.05 8.10
C GLY A 197 -11.77 1.91 7.11
N CYS A 198 -12.20 0.67 6.87
CA CYS A 198 -13.13 0.27 5.85
C CYS A 198 -14.40 -0.44 6.39
N LYS A 199 -14.69 -0.36 7.69
CA LYS A 199 -15.86 -1.05 8.27
C LYS A 199 -17.14 -0.22 8.17
N GLY A 200 -17.99 -0.60 7.22
CA GLY A 200 -19.45 -0.45 7.28
C GLY A 200 -20.02 0.75 6.51
N PRO A 201 -21.06 0.56 5.67
CA PRO A 201 -21.70 1.65 4.91
C PRO A 201 -22.47 2.66 5.78
N GLU A 202 -22.61 2.40 7.08
CA GLU A 202 -23.33 3.25 8.04
C GLU A 202 -22.42 4.23 8.80
N VAL A 203 -21.09 4.09 8.72
CA VAL A 203 -20.14 4.98 9.40
C VAL A 203 -19.69 6.05 8.41
N THR A 204 -20.05 7.30 8.68
CA THR A 204 -19.56 8.43 7.90
C THR A 204 -18.05 8.55 8.06
N TRP A 205 -17.33 8.43 6.96
CA TRP A 205 -15.88 8.61 6.89
C TRP A 205 -15.45 9.97 7.48
N SER A 206 -14.39 9.98 8.28
CA SER A 206 -13.76 11.22 8.77
C SER A 206 -12.28 11.02 9.14
N TRP A 207 -11.50 12.09 9.02
CA TRP A 207 -10.08 12.10 9.43
C TRP A 207 -9.88 11.78 10.91
N LYS A 208 -10.75 12.30 11.79
CA LYS A 208 -10.74 11.99 13.23
C LYS A 208 -10.79 10.48 13.44
N ARG A 209 -11.76 9.81 12.80
CA ARG A 209 -11.97 8.38 12.98
C ARG A 209 -10.83 7.53 12.42
N LEU A 210 -10.26 7.91 11.27
CA LEU A 210 -9.09 7.20 10.73
C LEU A 210 -7.89 7.28 11.67
N ALA A 211 -7.64 8.48 12.18
CA ALA A 211 -6.54 8.74 13.09
C ALA A 211 -6.69 7.95 14.39
N GLU A 212 -7.89 7.93 14.98
CA GLU A 212 -8.22 7.11 16.14
C GLU A 212 -8.01 5.62 15.88
N ASN A 213 -8.53 5.09 14.76
CA ASN A 213 -8.37 3.69 14.40
C ASN A 213 -6.89 3.32 14.25
N ALA A 214 -6.08 4.19 13.66
CA ALA A 214 -4.65 3.97 13.53
C ALA A 214 -3.92 3.95 14.87
N LEU A 215 -4.31 4.82 15.79
CA LEU A 215 -3.78 4.78 17.16
C LEU A 215 -4.20 3.49 17.87
N GLU A 216 -5.45 3.05 17.76
CA GLU A 216 -5.94 1.83 18.40
C GLU A 216 -5.26 0.55 17.93
N GLU A 217 -4.81 0.50 16.67
CA GLU A 217 -4.06 -0.64 16.15
C GLU A 217 -2.62 -0.68 16.67
N LEU A 218 -2.01 0.49 16.87
CA LEU A 218 -0.62 0.60 17.36
C LEU A 218 -0.50 0.56 18.88
N ASP A 219 -1.55 1.03 19.56
CA ASP A 219 -1.65 1.12 21.01
C ASP A 219 -3.07 0.70 21.43
N SER A 220 -3.27 -0.60 21.59
CA SER A 220 -4.56 -1.18 21.99
C SER A 220 -5.06 -0.67 23.35
N ASP A 221 -4.13 -0.20 24.20
CA ASP A 221 -4.41 0.33 25.54
C ASP A 221 -4.50 1.88 25.54
N ALA A 222 -4.57 2.50 24.36
CA ALA A 222 -4.66 3.95 24.22
C ALA A 222 -5.84 4.52 25.03
N LYS A 223 -5.52 5.47 25.90
CA LYS A 223 -6.50 6.15 26.76
C LYS A 223 -7.42 7.05 25.93
N GLN A 224 -8.60 7.35 26.46
CA GLN A 224 -9.55 8.23 25.77
C GLN A 224 -8.95 9.61 25.43
N ALA A 225 -8.20 10.22 26.35
CA ALA A 225 -7.54 11.50 26.12
C ALA A 225 -6.55 11.44 24.93
N ASP A 226 -5.84 10.33 24.75
CA ASP A 226 -4.92 10.14 23.63
C ASP A 226 -5.65 10.09 22.30
N LYS A 227 -6.75 9.33 22.24
CA LYS A 227 -7.60 9.22 21.05
C LYS A 227 -8.21 10.56 20.65
N VAL A 228 -8.77 11.26 21.64
CA VAL A 228 -9.37 12.59 21.47
C VAL A 228 -8.35 13.60 20.95
N ILE A 229 -7.22 13.76 21.63
CA ILE A 229 -6.19 14.74 21.26
C ILE A 229 -5.63 14.43 19.87
N TRP A 230 -5.32 13.16 19.59
CA TRP A 230 -4.78 12.74 18.31
C TRP A 230 -5.78 12.92 17.18
N GLY A 231 -6.99 12.39 17.34
CA GLY A 231 -8.04 12.41 16.32
C GLY A 231 -8.47 13.83 15.96
N GLU A 232 -8.71 14.68 16.96
CA GLU A 232 -9.11 16.07 16.73
C GLU A 232 -7.99 16.89 16.12
N LEU A 233 -6.75 16.77 16.61
CA LEU A 233 -5.64 17.53 16.05
C LEU A 233 -5.39 17.16 14.59
N VAL A 234 -5.42 15.87 14.24
CA VAL A 234 -5.28 15.42 12.84
C VAL A 234 -6.40 15.97 11.97
N SER A 235 -7.65 15.84 12.42
CA SER A 235 -8.83 16.35 11.71
C SER A 235 -8.72 17.86 11.47
N LEU A 236 -8.40 18.63 12.51
CA LEU A 236 -8.24 20.08 12.46
C LEU A 236 -7.12 20.50 11.51
N LEU A 237 -5.93 19.92 11.66
CA LEU A 237 -4.77 20.28 10.85
C LEU A 237 -4.96 19.98 9.36
N LEU A 238 -5.67 18.89 9.02
CA LEU A 238 -5.97 18.56 7.63
C LEU A 238 -7.02 19.49 7.00
N LYS A 239 -7.88 20.17 7.78
CA LYS A 239 -8.71 21.28 7.27
C LYS A 239 -7.84 22.46 6.79
N HIS A 240 -6.66 22.67 7.38
CA HIS A 240 -5.72 23.73 7.04
C HIS A 240 -4.66 23.31 5.99
N ARG A 241 -4.81 22.15 5.37
CA ARG A 241 -3.84 21.58 4.41
C ARG A 241 -3.50 22.51 3.23
N SER A 242 -4.46 23.32 2.80
CA SER A 242 -4.29 24.28 1.70
C SER A 242 -3.45 25.51 2.09
N GLU A 243 -3.30 25.79 3.38
CA GLU A 243 -2.46 26.86 3.91
C GLU A 243 -0.99 26.40 3.92
N ARG A 244 -0.03 27.28 3.55
CA ARG A 244 1.41 26.95 3.53
C ARG A 244 1.96 26.85 4.97
N GLY A 245 1.61 25.77 5.65
CA GLY A 245 1.82 25.59 7.08
C GLY A 245 0.68 26.18 7.91
N PHE A 246 0.76 25.97 9.23
CA PHE A 246 -0.26 26.42 10.18
C PHE A 246 0.37 27.19 11.34
N ASP A 247 -0.33 28.22 11.83
CA ASP A 247 0.03 28.89 13.09
C ASP A 247 -0.28 27.96 14.27
N ARG A 248 0.78 27.41 14.85
CA ARG A 248 0.77 26.56 16.03
C ARG A 248 -0.12 27.11 17.16
N ARG A 249 -0.09 28.41 17.43
CA ARG A 249 -0.88 29.00 18.52
C ARG A 249 -2.36 29.05 18.17
N ALA A 250 -2.68 29.43 16.93
CA ALA A 250 -4.05 29.45 16.45
C ALA A 250 -4.66 28.04 16.45
N VAL A 251 -3.91 27.04 15.99
CA VAL A 251 -4.35 25.63 16.00
C VAL A 251 -4.62 25.14 17.42
N LEU A 252 -3.73 25.39 18.39
CA LEU A 252 -3.98 24.98 19.78
C LEU A 252 -5.21 25.66 20.38
N GLN A 253 -5.44 26.94 20.04
CA GLN A 253 -6.64 27.65 20.48
C GLN A 253 -7.91 27.06 19.86
N GLN A 254 -7.87 26.72 18.57
CA GLN A 254 -8.98 26.06 17.89
C GLN A 254 -9.26 24.67 18.45
N LEU A 255 -8.22 23.86 18.69
CA LEU A 255 -8.34 22.55 19.32
C LEU A 255 -8.98 22.67 20.71
N GLU A 256 -8.52 23.62 21.54
CA GLU A 256 -9.12 23.87 22.85
C GLU A 256 -10.61 24.26 22.74
N MET A 257 -10.98 25.07 21.75
CA MET A 257 -12.38 25.42 21.51
C MET A 257 -13.23 24.23 21.04
N GLU A 258 -12.73 23.41 20.11
CA GLU A 258 -13.44 22.22 19.62
C GLU A 258 -13.65 21.20 20.74
N LEU A 259 -12.60 20.90 21.51
CA LEU A 259 -12.68 19.99 22.67
C LEU A 259 -13.60 20.52 23.77
N SER A 260 -13.60 21.84 24.03
CA SER A 260 -14.52 22.45 24.99
C SER A 260 -15.98 22.29 24.57
N ARG A 261 -16.25 22.50 23.28
CA ARG A 261 -17.61 22.41 22.70
C ARG A 261 -18.15 20.99 22.78
N GLU A 262 -17.28 20.00 22.62
CA GLU A 262 -17.65 18.58 22.64
C GLU A 262 -17.65 17.98 24.06
N GLY A 263 -17.24 18.76 25.06
CA GLY A 263 -17.18 18.31 26.45
C GLY A 263 -16.06 17.32 26.73
N GLU A 264 -15.03 17.29 25.88
CA GLU A 264 -13.90 16.35 25.95
C GLU A 264 -12.66 16.92 26.67
N ILE A 265 -12.80 18.11 27.29
CA ILE A 265 -11.74 18.68 28.14
C ILE A 265 -11.83 18.08 29.55
N ASP A 266 -10.91 17.16 29.83
CA ASP A 266 -10.56 16.74 31.18
C ASP A 266 -9.25 17.42 31.66
N GLU A 267 -8.81 17.06 32.88
CA GLU A 267 -7.58 17.59 33.46
C GLU A 267 -6.33 17.21 32.64
N ASN A 268 -6.30 16.01 32.04
CA ASN A 268 -5.16 15.54 31.26
C ASN A 268 -5.06 16.29 29.93
N THR A 269 -6.17 16.47 29.23
CA THR A 269 -6.27 17.23 27.99
C THR A 269 -5.87 18.69 28.21
N SER A 270 -6.39 19.31 29.28
CA SER A 270 -6.01 20.68 29.67
C SER A 270 -4.52 20.81 29.94
N ARG A 271 -3.96 19.84 30.66
CA ARG A 271 -2.53 19.79 30.96
C ARG A 271 -1.69 19.63 29.68
N TRP A 272 -2.10 18.77 28.77
CA TRP A 272 -1.40 18.57 27.50
C TRP A 272 -1.40 19.86 26.66
N ILE A 273 -2.54 20.52 26.49
CA ILE A 273 -2.65 21.79 25.73
C ILE A 273 -1.72 22.85 26.34
N SER A 274 -1.71 22.97 27.67
CA SER A 274 -0.84 23.91 28.38
C SER A 274 0.66 23.63 28.13
N VAL A 275 1.07 22.37 28.24
CA VAL A 275 2.46 21.96 27.98
C VAL A 275 2.85 22.20 26.52
N SER A 276 2.00 21.84 25.56
CA SER A 276 2.22 22.07 24.13
C SER A 276 2.37 23.55 23.80
N ARG A 277 1.60 24.42 24.48
CA ARG A 277 1.70 25.87 24.36
C ARG A 277 3.03 26.41 24.88
N ASP A 278 3.51 25.90 26.01
CA ASP A 278 4.82 26.28 26.56
C ASP A 278 5.98 25.84 25.66
N ILE A 279 5.90 24.64 25.08
CA ILE A 279 6.89 24.14 24.12
C ILE A 279 6.88 25.00 22.85
N ALA A 280 5.71 25.29 22.26
CA ALA A 280 5.61 26.19 21.10
C ALA A 280 6.13 27.61 21.38
N ALA A 281 6.04 28.07 22.62
CA ALA A 281 6.57 29.36 23.04
C ALA A 281 8.05 29.32 23.45
N ALA A 282 8.74 28.18 23.29
CA ALA A 282 10.11 27.94 23.74
C ALA A 282 10.34 28.25 25.24
N ARG A 283 9.29 28.08 26.06
CA ARG A 283 9.34 28.25 27.53
C ARG A 283 9.68 26.94 28.25
N ARG A 284 9.61 25.82 27.53
CA ARG A 284 9.86 24.48 28.04
C ARG A 284 10.52 23.64 26.96
N ASP A 285 11.54 22.88 27.34
CA ASP A 285 12.17 21.91 26.46
C ASP A 285 11.26 20.71 26.21
N MET A 286 11.30 20.19 24.98
CA MET A 286 10.59 18.98 24.62
C MET A 286 11.35 17.76 25.15
N ALA A 287 10.68 16.97 25.99
CA ALA A 287 11.20 15.67 26.41
C ALA A 287 11.20 14.68 25.22
N PRO A 288 12.06 13.64 25.24
CA PRO A 288 12.05 12.61 24.20
C PRO A 288 10.65 12.00 24.02
N LEU A 289 10.23 11.85 22.76
CA LEU A 289 8.90 11.36 22.40
C LEU A 289 8.88 9.84 22.26
N SER A 290 9.26 9.11 23.33
CA SER A 290 9.33 7.64 23.31
C SER A 290 7.94 6.98 23.20
N ASP A 291 7.92 5.67 22.92
CA ASP A 291 6.68 4.89 22.87
C ASP A 291 6.11 4.55 24.27
N GLU A 292 6.80 4.93 25.35
CA GLU A 292 6.35 4.68 26.72
C GLU A 292 5.28 5.67 27.17
N GLY A 293 4.08 5.19 27.50
CA GLY A 293 2.99 6.02 28.02
C GLY A 293 2.04 6.48 26.91
N SER A 294 1.66 7.75 26.92
CA SER A 294 0.63 8.28 26.01
C SER A 294 1.15 8.51 24.58
N VAL A 295 1.09 7.46 23.74
CA VAL A 295 1.55 7.48 22.34
C VAL A 295 0.82 8.53 21.51
N GLY A 296 -0.51 8.62 21.62
CA GLY A 296 -1.33 9.55 20.82
C GLY A 296 -1.00 11.02 21.12
N GLN A 297 -0.85 11.36 22.41
CA GLN A 297 -0.45 12.70 22.85
C GLN A 297 0.96 13.09 22.37
N ARG A 298 1.88 12.13 22.33
CA ARG A 298 3.25 12.36 21.87
C ARG A 298 3.33 12.48 20.36
N ALA A 299 2.55 11.69 19.62
CA ALA A 299 2.41 11.82 18.17
C ALA A 299 1.80 13.18 17.80
N ALA A 300 0.75 13.60 18.51
CA ALA A 300 0.15 14.93 18.38
C ALA A 300 1.18 16.06 18.63
N LEU A 301 2.05 15.90 19.63
CA LEU A 301 3.12 16.86 19.89
C LEU A 301 4.20 16.82 18.80
N ALA A 302 4.55 15.64 18.28
CA ALA A 302 5.52 15.48 17.20
C ALA A 302 5.11 16.25 15.94
N ILE A 303 3.87 16.09 15.48
CA ILE A 303 3.36 16.77 14.27
C ILE A 303 3.26 18.30 14.46
N PHE A 304 3.04 18.71 15.71
CA PHE A 304 2.97 20.12 16.06
C PHE A 304 4.35 20.80 15.98
N VAL A 305 5.40 20.07 16.35
CA VAL A 305 6.80 20.54 16.34
C VAL A 305 7.46 20.36 14.96
N ALA A 306 7.15 19.29 14.24
CA ALA A 306 7.69 18.97 12.91
C ALA A 306 6.58 18.57 11.95
N GLN A 307 6.49 19.27 10.81
CA GLN A 307 5.43 19.08 9.80
C GLN A 307 5.84 18.15 8.66
N ASP A 308 7.13 17.80 8.55
CA ASP A 308 7.66 16.94 7.51
C ASP A 308 8.31 15.67 8.08
N PRO A 309 8.37 14.57 7.30
CA PRO A 309 8.92 13.30 7.77
C PRO A 309 10.37 13.38 8.28
N ARG A 310 11.21 14.23 7.68
CA ARG A 310 12.63 14.35 8.08
C ARG A 310 12.75 15.09 9.42
N GLY A 311 11.92 16.12 9.62
CA GLY A 311 11.80 16.79 10.89
C GLY A 311 11.38 15.84 12.00
N ILE A 312 10.43 14.93 11.73
CA ILE A 312 9.96 13.91 12.67
C ILE A 312 11.10 12.95 13.06
N ASP A 313 11.89 12.48 12.09
CA ASP A 313 13.04 11.60 12.34
C ASP A 313 14.08 12.26 13.26
N GLY A 314 14.22 13.58 13.20
CA GLY A 314 15.12 14.36 14.05
C GLY A 314 14.67 14.53 15.50
N LEU A 315 13.43 14.18 15.86
CA LEU A 315 12.89 14.37 17.22
C LEU A 315 13.28 13.25 18.20
N GLY A 316 13.93 12.18 17.73
CA GLY A 316 14.22 11.01 18.56
C GLY A 316 12.95 10.32 19.09
N ALA A 317 11.88 10.34 18.30
CA ALA A 317 10.61 9.72 18.64
C ALA A 317 10.73 8.18 18.65
N GLY A 318 9.93 7.54 19.50
CA GLY A 318 9.72 6.08 19.45
C GLY A 318 9.11 5.65 18.12
N ARG A 319 9.15 4.36 17.81
CA ARG A 319 8.75 3.84 16.50
C ARG A 319 7.26 4.07 16.25
N ARG A 320 6.41 3.83 17.25
CA ARG A 320 4.94 4.02 17.13
C ARG A 320 4.59 5.50 16.98
N VAL A 321 5.21 6.35 17.81
CA VAL A 321 5.03 7.81 17.75
C VAL A 321 5.46 8.37 16.38
N ALA A 322 6.64 7.97 15.90
CA ALA A 322 7.16 8.40 14.60
C ALA A 322 6.27 7.93 13.45
N PHE A 323 5.78 6.68 13.50
CA PHE A 323 4.90 6.13 12.47
C PHE A 323 3.57 6.90 12.38
N LEU A 324 2.89 7.16 13.50
CA LEU A 324 1.67 8.00 13.52
C LEU A 324 1.91 9.40 12.97
N ALA A 325 3.00 10.05 13.40
CA ALA A 325 3.35 11.38 12.92
C ALA A 325 3.64 11.38 11.41
N LYS A 326 4.28 10.33 10.88
CA LYS A 326 4.52 10.15 9.44
C LYS A 326 3.23 9.91 8.65
N LEU A 327 2.25 9.18 9.21
CA LEU A 327 0.93 9.02 8.57
C LEU A 327 0.26 10.40 8.37
N PHE A 328 0.26 11.23 9.42
CA PHE A 328 -0.22 12.60 9.31
C PHE A 328 0.58 13.42 8.29
N ALA A 329 1.92 13.39 8.34
CA ALA A 329 2.75 14.15 7.41
C ALA A 329 2.49 13.72 5.95
N GLY A 330 2.29 12.42 5.72
CA GLY A 330 1.86 11.86 4.44
C GLY A 330 0.51 12.43 4.00
N ALA A 331 -0.50 12.46 4.88
CA ALA A 331 -1.80 13.04 4.57
C ALA A 331 -1.76 14.55 4.31
N PHE A 332 -0.98 15.28 5.11
CA PHE A 332 -0.84 16.74 5.00
C PHE A 332 -0.12 17.13 3.71
N GLN A 333 0.94 16.41 3.34
CA GLN A 333 1.62 16.63 2.05
C GLN A 333 0.75 16.14 0.88
N GLY A 334 0.04 15.04 1.07
CA GLY A 334 -0.66 14.26 0.04
C GLY A 334 0.29 13.60 -0.95
N ILE A 335 -0.26 12.84 -1.89
CA ILE A 335 0.56 12.21 -2.92
C ILE A 335 1.15 13.25 -3.86
N SER A 336 0.43 14.33 -4.16
CA SER A 336 0.84 15.41 -5.06
C SER A 336 2.24 15.96 -4.78
N ARG A 337 2.57 16.19 -3.50
CA ARG A 337 3.85 16.77 -3.06
C ARG A 337 4.89 15.74 -2.61
N ALA A 338 4.57 14.44 -2.68
CA ALA A 338 5.56 13.41 -2.39
C ALA A 338 6.68 13.43 -3.44
N ALA A 339 7.90 13.05 -3.04
CA ALA A 339 9.03 12.94 -3.96
C ALA A 339 8.73 11.92 -5.07
N GLY A 340 9.19 12.20 -6.30
CA GLY A 340 8.97 11.36 -7.48
C GLY A 340 9.47 9.93 -7.29
N GLU A 341 10.60 9.73 -6.59
CA GLU A 341 11.11 8.40 -6.23
C GLU A 341 10.09 7.55 -5.47
N LEU A 342 9.25 8.17 -4.63
CA LEU A 342 8.22 7.48 -3.86
C LEU A 342 6.97 7.14 -4.70
N LYS A 343 6.89 7.63 -5.95
CA LYS A 343 5.82 7.39 -6.91
C LYS A 343 6.27 6.53 -8.09
N ASN A 344 7.58 6.28 -8.24
CA ASN A 344 8.15 5.59 -9.40
C ASN A 344 7.87 4.09 -9.45
N ASP A 345 7.28 3.49 -8.40
CA ASP A 345 6.76 2.13 -8.41
C ASP A 345 5.23 2.18 -8.65
N PRO A 346 4.75 1.92 -9.88
CA PRO A 346 3.33 2.03 -10.21
C PRO A 346 2.45 1.07 -9.40
N ALA A 347 2.96 -0.11 -9.02
CA ALA A 347 2.17 -1.10 -8.28
C ALA A 347 1.95 -0.64 -6.84
N GLN A 348 2.98 -0.09 -6.19
CA GLN A 348 2.85 0.47 -4.85
C GLN A 348 2.02 1.75 -4.82
N LEU A 349 2.18 2.61 -5.84
CA LEU A 349 1.35 3.79 -5.99
C LEU A 349 -0.12 3.40 -6.16
N ASP A 350 -0.42 2.49 -7.09
CA ASP A 350 -1.78 2.03 -7.34
C ASP A 350 -2.42 1.40 -6.09
N ALA A 351 -1.64 0.62 -5.33
CA ALA A 351 -2.08 0.07 -4.05
C ALA A 351 -2.48 1.17 -3.04
N ALA A 352 -1.67 2.23 -2.93
CA ALA A 352 -1.99 3.36 -2.06
C ALA A 352 -3.26 4.11 -2.51
N LEU A 353 -3.44 4.29 -3.81
CA LEU A 353 -4.66 4.91 -4.39
C LEU A 353 -5.88 4.02 -4.17
N GLU A 354 -5.75 2.71 -4.32
CA GLU A 354 -6.84 1.75 -4.11
C GLU A 354 -7.34 1.76 -2.68
N ILE A 355 -6.43 1.73 -1.70
CA ILE A 355 -6.81 1.82 -0.29
C ILE A 355 -7.48 3.19 -0.03
N ALA A 356 -6.94 4.27 -0.57
CA ALA A 356 -7.47 5.62 -0.40
C ALA A 356 -8.90 5.79 -0.95
N GLU A 357 -9.24 5.14 -2.05
CA GLU A 357 -10.58 5.16 -2.65
C GLU A 357 -11.59 4.28 -1.90
N ARG A 358 -11.12 3.17 -1.34
CA ARG A 358 -11.97 2.21 -0.62
C ARG A 358 -12.38 2.68 0.78
N ILE A 359 -11.51 3.40 1.49
CA ILE A 359 -11.78 3.98 2.82
C ILE A 359 -13.09 4.78 2.84
N PRO A 360 -13.26 5.83 2.01
CA PRO A 360 -14.47 6.65 2.03
C PRO A 360 -15.69 5.95 1.42
N ALA A 361 -15.47 4.94 0.58
CA ALA A 361 -16.53 4.06 0.08
C ALA A 361 -17.02 3.04 1.13
N GLY A 362 -16.38 2.98 2.32
CA GLY A 362 -16.69 2.00 3.36
C GLY A 362 -16.41 0.55 2.92
N GLN A 363 -15.48 0.36 1.98
CA GLN A 363 -15.13 -0.94 1.41
C GLN A 363 -13.84 -1.47 1.99
N THR A 364 -13.80 -2.74 2.40
CA THR A 364 -12.61 -3.36 3.00
C THR A 364 -11.49 -3.58 2.00
N SER A 365 -10.27 -3.28 2.44
CA SER A 365 -9.04 -3.73 1.80
C SER A 365 -8.37 -4.77 2.69
N GLU A 366 -7.85 -5.82 2.06
CA GLU A 366 -7.12 -6.89 2.75
C GLU A 366 -5.66 -6.82 2.31
N LEU A 367 -4.79 -6.54 3.27
CA LEU A 367 -3.36 -6.38 3.04
C LEU A 367 -2.64 -7.45 3.86
N GLU A 368 -1.89 -8.31 3.19
CA GLU A 368 -1.30 -9.53 3.76
C GLU A 368 0.15 -9.71 3.32
N ILE A 369 0.91 -10.40 4.15
CA ILE A 369 2.22 -10.93 3.77
C ILE A 369 2.00 -12.32 3.18
N GLY A 370 2.31 -12.45 1.89
CA GLY A 370 2.22 -13.70 1.14
C GLY A 370 3.30 -14.71 1.51
N SER A 371 3.46 -15.72 0.65
CA SER A 371 4.44 -16.78 0.86
C SER A 371 5.88 -16.25 0.85
N ARG A 372 6.64 -16.59 1.89
CA ARG A 372 8.09 -16.35 1.94
C ARG A 372 8.83 -17.29 1.01
N SER A 373 9.65 -16.72 0.14
CA SER A 373 10.59 -17.45 -0.73
C SER A 373 12.03 -17.09 -0.39
N TYR A 374 12.99 -17.91 -0.83
CA TYR A 374 14.41 -17.72 -0.56
C TYR A 374 15.25 -17.82 -1.83
N ASP A 375 16.35 -17.07 -1.87
CA ASP A 375 17.35 -17.17 -2.94
C ASP A 375 18.53 -18.08 -2.56
N SER A 376 19.50 -18.22 -3.47
CA SER A 376 20.71 -19.04 -3.25
C SER A 376 21.65 -18.47 -2.17
N ASP A 377 21.49 -17.20 -1.82
CA ASP A 377 22.24 -16.51 -0.78
C ASP A 377 21.52 -16.55 0.56
N LEU A 378 20.35 -17.23 0.62
CA LEU A 378 19.47 -17.36 1.78
C LEU A 378 18.78 -16.04 2.18
N ARG A 379 18.75 -15.06 1.28
CA ARG A 379 17.89 -13.88 1.43
C ARG A 379 16.44 -14.32 1.34
N SER A 380 15.61 -13.82 2.26
CA SER A 380 14.17 -14.06 2.20
C SER A 380 13.50 -12.97 1.39
N SER A 381 12.52 -13.35 0.58
CA SER A 381 11.63 -12.47 -0.14
C SER A 381 10.19 -12.75 0.28
N ASP A 382 9.53 -11.74 0.85
CA ASP A 382 8.13 -11.79 1.21
C ASP A 382 7.33 -10.99 0.16
N ASP A 383 6.36 -11.64 -0.50
CA ASP A 383 5.44 -10.92 -1.37
C ASP A 383 4.42 -10.17 -0.51
N ILE A 384 4.11 -8.93 -0.87
CA ILE A 384 3.09 -8.10 -0.20
C ILE A 384 1.85 -8.12 -1.09
N ILE A 385 0.73 -8.55 -0.52
CA ILE A 385 -0.49 -8.83 -1.27
C ILE A 385 -1.59 -7.87 -0.80
N LEU A 386 -2.18 -7.13 -1.74
CA LEU A 386 -3.39 -6.32 -1.53
C LEU A 386 -4.54 -6.94 -2.32
N ASN A 387 -5.63 -7.32 -1.65
CA ASN A 387 -6.83 -7.87 -2.27
C ASN A 387 -6.54 -9.03 -3.24
N GLY A 388 -5.58 -9.89 -2.89
CA GLY A 388 -5.14 -11.02 -3.70
C GLY A 388 -4.11 -10.70 -4.80
N SER A 389 -3.72 -9.44 -5.00
CA SER A 389 -2.73 -9.01 -5.98
C SER A 389 -1.41 -8.64 -5.33
N VAL A 390 -0.28 -9.08 -5.89
CA VAL A 390 1.06 -8.73 -5.38
C VAL A 390 1.38 -7.28 -5.76
N ILE A 391 1.60 -6.44 -4.74
CA ILE A 391 1.89 -5.00 -4.90
C ILE A 391 3.36 -4.65 -4.68
N GLY A 392 4.14 -5.59 -4.14
CA GLY A 392 5.55 -5.38 -3.82
C GLY A 392 6.20 -6.66 -3.31
N ARG A 393 7.52 -6.62 -3.21
CA ARG A 393 8.33 -7.71 -2.66
C ARG A 393 9.35 -7.14 -1.69
N ARG A 394 9.28 -7.56 -0.43
CA ARG A 394 10.23 -7.21 0.62
C ARG A 394 11.37 -8.21 0.62
N VAL A 395 12.59 -7.75 0.35
CA VAL A 395 13.80 -8.57 0.41
C VAL A 395 14.55 -8.29 1.70
N SER A 396 14.86 -9.34 2.46
CA SER A 396 15.62 -9.27 3.70
C SER A 396 16.91 -10.05 3.60
N GLU A 397 17.99 -9.48 4.14
CA GLU A 397 19.29 -10.13 4.25
C GLU A 397 19.21 -11.43 5.08
N PRO A 398 20.08 -12.42 4.82
CA PRO A 398 20.08 -13.66 5.55
C PRO A 398 20.41 -13.40 7.02
N THR A 399 19.58 -13.95 7.91
CA THR A 399 19.82 -13.86 9.34
C THR A 399 21.12 -14.59 9.72
N PRO A 400 21.86 -14.15 10.77
CA PRO A 400 23.13 -14.77 11.14
C PRO A 400 23.04 -16.28 11.39
N TYR A 401 21.94 -16.75 11.99
CA TYR A 401 21.73 -18.18 12.24
C TYR A 401 21.52 -18.98 10.95
N ARG A 402 20.93 -18.40 9.88
CA ARG A 402 20.81 -19.09 8.58
C ARG A 402 22.18 -19.27 7.91
N ILE A 403 23.06 -18.27 8.05
CA ILE A 403 24.46 -18.38 7.60
C ILE A 403 25.19 -19.49 8.38
N MET A 404 24.99 -19.54 9.70
CA MET A 404 25.53 -20.62 10.54
C MET A 404 24.99 -22.00 10.14
N LEU A 405 23.68 -22.14 9.91
CA LEU A 405 23.06 -23.39 9.45
C LEU A 405 23.63 -23.85 8.11
N ARG A 406 23.90 -22.92 7.19
CA ARG A 406 24.58 -23.22 5.93
C ARG A 406 25.98 -23.77 6.17
N ALA A 407 26.73 -23.21 7.12
CA ALA A 407 28.04 -23.72 7.51
C ALA A 407 27.95 -25.14 8.11
N ARG A 408 26.99 -25.39 9.02
CA ARG A 408 26.75 -26.73 9.60
C ARG A 408 26.38 -27.77 8.55
N ALA A 409 25.53 -27.41 7.59
CA ALA A 409 25.22 -28.27 6.45
C ALA A 409 26.49 -28.60 5.66
N MET A 410 27.35 -27.61 5.39
CA MET A 410 28.60 -27.84 4.67
C MET A 410 29.58 -28.75 5.43
N GLU A 411 29.70 -28.59 6.74
CA GLU A 411 30.53 -29.45 7.61
C GLU A 411 30.11 -30.93 7.57
N THR A 412 28.83 -31.18 7.27
CA THR A 412 28.22 -32.52 7.18
C THR A 412 28.03 -33.00 5.73
N ASN A 413 28.69 -32.35 4.76
CA ASN A 413 28.58 -32.63 3.31
C ASN A 413 27.16 -32.46 2.72
N GLN A 414 26.34 -31.64 3.35
CA GLN A 414 24.99 -31.26 2.92
C GLN A 414 24.97 -29.81 2.41
N LYS A 415 23.87 -29.41 1.78
CA LYS A 415 23.64 -28.03 1.32
C LYS A 415 22.25 -27.56 1.70
N ILE A 416 22.11 -26.28 2.03
CA ILE A 416 20.81 -25.64 2.17
C ILE A 416 20.58 -24.82 0.90
N LEU A 417 19.52 -25.15 0.15
CA LEU A 417 19.19 -24.52 -1.13
C LEU A 417 17.69 -24.25 -1.21
N PRO A 418 17.26 -23.17 -1.88
CA PRO A 418 15.84 -22.97 -2.16
C PRO A 418 15.32 -24.00 -3.16
N GLU A 419 14.11 -24.50 -2.92
CA GLU A 419 13.37 -25.30 -3.88
C GLU A 419 12.78 -24.41 -4.97
N ARG A 420 12.94 -24.80 -6.24
CA ARG A 420 12.54 -23.96 -7.39
C ARG A 420 11.04 -23.66 -7.46
N GLU A 421 10.21 -24.59 -7.00
CA GLU A 421 8.75 -24.50 -7.12
C GLU A 421 8.15 -23.68 -5.98
N THR A 422 8.57 -23.95 -4.75
CA THR A 422 7.97 -23.37 -3.53
C THR A 422 8.78 -22.20 -2.97
N GLY A 423 10.03 -22.04 -3.39
CA GLY A 423 10.97 -21.07 -2.81
C GLY A 423 11.42 -21.42 -1.39
N ARG A 424 10.96 -22.54 -0.79
CA ARG A 424 11.30 -22.94 0.58
C ARG A 424 12.74 -23.43 0.67
N LEU A 425 13.40 -23.24 1.81
CA LEU A 425 14.74 -23.78 2.04
C LEU A 425 14.67 -25.28 2.27
N ARG A 426 15.55 -26.01 1.57
CA ARG A 426 15.66 -27.47 1.65
C ARG A 426 17.08 -27.89 1.96
N ILE A 427 17.22 -28.88 2.83
CA ILE A 427 18.49 -29.58 3.08
C ILE A 427 18.67 -30.66 2.02
N VAL A 428 19.77 -30.59 1.29
CA VAL A 428 20.11 -31.47 0.17
C VAL A 428 21.39 -32.23 0.50
N SER A 429 21.30 -33.56 0.48
CA SER A 429 22.47 -34.45 0.58
C SER A 429 23.11 -34.72 -0.77
N ARG A 430 24.40 -35.09 -0.74
CA ARG A 430 25.15 -35.52 -1.94
C ARG A 430 24.63 -36.82 -2.54
N ASP A 431 24.04 -37.71 -1.73
CA ASP A 431 23.78 -39.10 -2.11
C ASP A 431 22.49 -39.32 -2.91
N GLY A 432 21.87 -38.25 -3.44
CA GLY A 432 20.65 -38.38 -4.26
C GLY A 432 19.43 -38.87 -3.46
N ASP A 433 19.43 -38.62 -2.15
CA ASP A 433 18.37 -38.97 -1.23
C ASP A 433 17.02 -38.38 -1.67
N LYS A 434 15.95 -39.17 -1.55
CA LYS A 434 14.59 -38.82 -1.95
C LYS A 434 13.84 -38.05 -0.86
N VAL A 435 14.27 -38.15 0.40
CA VAL A 435 13.60 -37.46 1.51
C VAL A 435 13.83 -35.96 1.41
N LYS A 436 12.74 -35.20 1.30
CA LYS A 436 12.79 -33.73 1.27
C LYS A 436 12.66 -33.18 2.68
N ILE A 437 13.78 -32.69 3.23
CA ILE A 437 13.79 -32.00 4.52
C ILE A 437 13.80 -30.49 4.27
N TYR A 438 12.77 -29.81 4.75
CA TYR A 438 12.62 -28.37 4.68
C TYR A 438 13.05 -27.70 5.97
N LEU A 439 13.34 -26.41 5.86
CA LEU A 439 13.79 -25.55 6.93
C LEU A 439 12.96 -24.28 6.96
N GLU A 440 12.39 -23.97 8.12
CA GLU A 440 11.59 -22.76 8.36
C GLU A 440 11.77 -22.23 9.78
N ASP A 441 11.41 -20.97 9.99
CA ASP A 441 11.42 -20.36 11.32
C ASP A 441 10.23 -20.89 12.13
N GLU A 442 10.46 -21.24 13.39
CA GLU A 442 9.38 -21.69 14.27
C GLU A 442 8.45 -20.50 14.63
N PRO A 443 7.11 -20.67 14.61
CA PRO A 443 6.20 -19.66 15.12
C PRO A 443 6.55 -19.27 16.57
N GLY A 444 6.73 -17.98 16.83
CA GLY A 444 7.16 -17.46 18.14
C GLY A 444 8.67 -17.43 18.37
N SER A 445 9.47 -17.80 17.36
CA SER A 445 10.92 -17.58 17.35
C SER A 445 11.25 -16.09 17.50
N ILE A 446 12.20 -15.77 18.39
CA ILE A 446 12.67 -14.39 18.63
C ILE A 446 14.14 -14.27 18.25
N LEU A 447 14.58 -13.08 17.82
CA LEU A 447 15.95 -12.86 17.34
C LEU A 447 17.04 -13.21 18.38
N SER A 448 16.78 -13.03 19.68
CA SER A 448 17.72 -13.39 20.74
C SER A 448 17.80 -14.89 21.00
N ASN A 449 16.80 -15.65 20.57
CA ASN A 449 16.68 -17.09 20.80
C ASN A 449 16.05 -17.77 19.57
N PRO A 450 16.77 -17.84 18.44
CA PRO A 450 16.19 -18.27 17.18
C PRO A 450 15.88 -19.77 17.24
N LEU A 451 14.61 -20.09 17.08
CA LEU A 451 14.12 -21.45 16.92
C LEU A 451 13.87 -21.71 15.44
N VAL A 452 14.41 -22.81 14.95
CA VAL A 452 14.28 -23.26 13.56
C VAL A 452 13.69 -24.65 13.55
N ARG A 453 12.71 -24.85 12.69
CA ARG A 453 12.08 -26.14 12.46
C ARG A 453 12.70 -26.81 11.24
N PHE A 454 13.17 -28.04 11.42
CA PHE A 454 13.42 -28.94 10.30
C PHE A 454 12.24 -29.89 10.19
N TRP A 455 11.70 -30.07 8.99
CA TRP A 455 10.52 -30.89 8.82
C TRP A 455 10.47 -31.59 7.47
N THR A 456 9.72 -32.69 7.40
CA THR A 456 9.48 -33.46 6.18
C THR A 456 8.00 -33.83 6.09
N PRO A 457 7.34 -33.63 4.93
CA PRO A 457 6.00 -34.13 4.73
C PRO A 457 6.02 -35.66 4.65
N LEU A 458 5.04 -36.32 5.26
CA LEU A 458 4.89 -37.77 5.23
C LEU A 458 3.76 -38.20 4.30
N GLN A 459 2.54 -37.70 4.56
CA GLN A 459 1.36 -38.09 3.79
C GLN A 459 0.24 -37.06 3.87
N LYS A 460 -0.62 -37.05 2.85
CA LYS A 460 -1.83 -36.23 2.84
C LYS A 460 -2.83 -36.69 3.89
N VAL A 461 -3.34 -35.73 4.66
CA VAL A 461 -4.44 -35.96 5.60
C VAL A 461 -5.75 -35.88 4.83
N THR A 462 -6.58 -36.91 4.99
CA THR A 462 -7.94 -36.95 4.48
C THR A 462 -8.86 -37.52 5.55
N ALA A 463 -10.17 -37.50 5.33
CA ALA A 463 -11.12 -38.13 6.25
C ALA A 463 -10.85 -39.62 6.54
N ARG A 464 -10.03 -40.31 5.72
CA ARG A 464 -9.71 -41.74 5.87
C ARG A 464 -8.20 -42.04 6.03
N SER A 465 -7.33 -41.03 6.04
CA SER A 465 -5.88 -41.21 6.07
C SER A 465 -5.20 -40.17 6.97
N PRO A 466 -4.30 -40.55 7.89
CA PRO A 466 -3.92 -41.94 8.22
C PRO A 466 -5.03 -42.77 8.86
N SER A 467 -4.95 -44.09 8.68
CA SER A 467 -5.73 -45.03 9.50
C SER A 467 -5.26 -45.03 10.96
N ALA A 468 -6.13 -45.40 11.90
CA ALA A 468 -5.77 -45.46 13.32
C ALA A 468 -4.57 -46.38 13.60
N LYS A 469 -4.43 -47.48 12.86
CA LYS A 469 -3.26 -48.38 12.96
C LYS A 469 -1.98 -47.67 12.51
N LYS A 470 -2.02 -47.00 11.35
CA LYS A 470 -0.87 -46.27 10.83
C LYS A 470 -0.48 -45.10 11.73
N LEU A 471 -1.45 -44.39 12.30
CA LEU A 471 -1.19 -43.32 13.26
C LEU A 471 -0.47 -43.83 14.52
N LYS A 472 -0.82 -45.02 15.03
CA LYS A 472 -0.10 -45.65 16.15
C LYS A 472 1.35 -46.00 15.78
N GLU A 473 1.59 -46.50 14.58
CA GLU A 473 2.95 -46.76 14.07
C GLU A 473 3.77 -45.46 14.01
N ILE A 474 3.17 -44.38 13.48
CA ILE A 474 3.79 -43.04 13.39
C ILE A 474 4.11 -42.48 14.78
N LEU A 475 3.19 -42.58 15.75
CA LEU A 475 3.42 -42.09 17.11
C LEU A 475 4.48 -42.93 17.86
N ALA A 476 4.54 -44.24 17.62
CA ALA A 476 5.60 -45.07 18.17
C ALA A 476 6.97 -44.69 17.60
N GLU A 477 7.03 -44.39 16.30
CA GLU A 477 8.25 -43.95 15.63
C GLU A 477 8.70 -42.55 16.10
N SER A 478 7.74 -41.65 16.36
CA SER A 478 7.97 -40.34 17.00
C SER A 478 8.61 -40.48 18.37
N TRP A 479 8.11 -41.39 19.20
CA TRP A 479 8.72 -41.68 20.48
C TRP A 479 10.15 -42.24 20.37
N ARG A 480 10.39 -43.11 19.38
CA ARG A 480 11.70 -43.76 19.16
C ARG A 480 12.78 -42.79 18.69
N THR A 481 12.42 -41.91 17.75
CA THR A 481 13.35 -40.99 17.07
C THR A 481 13.47 -39.64 17.77
N GLY A 482 12.55 -39.32 18.68
CA GLY A 482 12.45 -38.00 19.30
C GLY A 482 11.90 -36.91 18.37
N CYS A 483 11.47 -37.26 17.16
CA CYS A 483 10.85 -36.30 16.24
C CYS A 483 9.38 -36.12 16.59
N ALA A 484 8.89 -34.88 16.53
CA ALA A 484 7.47 -34.58 16.70
C ALA A 484 6.70 -34.81 15.40
N VAL A 485 5.38 -35.02 15.52
CA VAL A 485 4.47 -35.15 14.37
C VAL A 485 3.32 -34.16 14.49
N GLY A 486 2.93 -33.57 13.37
CA GLY A 486 1.89 -32.54 13.32
C GLY A 486 1.22 -32.47 11.96
N ILE A 487 0.08 -31.78 11.90
CA ILE A 487 -0.63 -31.51 10.64
C ILE A 487 -0.31 -30.08 10.24
N TYR A 488 0.15 -29.91 8.99
CA TYR A 488 0.53 -28.63 8.42
C TYR A 488 -0.08 -28.46 7.04
N GLU A 489 -0.36 -27.21 6.68
CA GLU A 489 -0.73 -26.88 5.31
C GLU A 489 0.52 -26.73 4.44
N VAL A 490 0.62 -27.55 3.41
CA VAL A 490 1.69 -27.52 2.41
C VAL A 490 1.03 -27.39 1.05
N ASP A 491 1.24 -26.24 0.40
CA ASP A 491 0.70 -25.92 -0.93
C ASP A 491 -0.82 -26.14 -1.04
N GLY A 492 -1.58 -25.61 -0.08
CA GLY A 492 -3.04 -25.72 -0.01
C GLY A 492 -3.55 -27.11 0.40
N THR A 493 -2.66 -28.03 0.80
CA THR A 493 -3.00 -29.38 1.22
C THR A 493 -2.59 -29.64 2.67
N GLN A 494 -3.53 -30.14 3.48
CA GLN A 494 -3.25 -30.61 4.83
C GLN A 494 -2.41 -31.90 4.77
N MET A 495 -1.17 -31.82 5.25
CA MET A 495 -0.18 -32.89 5.25
C MET A 495 0.21 -33.23 6.69
N LEU A 496 0.30 -34.52 6.99
CA LEU A 496 0.97 -34.99 8.19
C LEU A 496 2.47 -34.85 7.95
N CYS A 497 3.16 -34.15 8.84
CA CYS A 497 4.59 -33.92 8.77
C CYS A 497 5.28 -34.40 10.05
N CYS A 498 6.53 -34.79 9.88
CA CYS A 498 7.46 -35.05 10.99
C CYS A 498 8.43 -33.87 11.08
N TYR A 499 8.74 -33.42 12.30
CA TYR A 499 9.60 -32.26 12.51
C TYR A 499 10.41 -32.33 13.81
N VAL A 500 11.47 -31.53 13.85
CA VAL A 500 12.24 -31.21 15.05
C VAL A 500 12.39 -29.69 15.12
N VAL A 501 12.32 -29.14 16.34
CA VAL A 501 12.53 -27.71 16.60
C VAL A 501 13.84 -27.57 17.33
N ILE A 502 14.73 -26.74 16.81
CA ILE A 502 16.10 -26.62 17.27
C ILE A 502 16.38 -25.19 17.68
N LEU A 503 17.04 -25.04 18.82
CA LEU A 503 17.62 -23.79 19.22
C LEU A 503 18.95 -23.58 18.50
N THR A 504 19.03 -22.57 17.63
CA THR A 504 20.22 -22.39 16.79
C THR A 504 21.47 -22.03 17.58
N ASN A 505 21.32 -21.42 18.75
CA ASN A 505 22.44 -20.96 19.57
C ASN A 505 23.25 -22.12 20.18
N THR A 506 22.64 -23.30 20.35
CA THR A 506 23.30 -24.50 20.89
C THR A 506 23.72 -25.48 19.80
N LEU A 507 23.29 -25.24 18.56
CA LEU A 507 23.43 -26.19 17.47
C LEU A 507 24.88 -26.34 17.01
N ASP A 508 25.48 -27.47 17.39
CA ASP A 508 26.76 -27.90 16.87
C ASP A 508 26.61 -28.79 15.62
N ARG A 509 27.76 -29.26 15.12
CA ARG A 509 27.82 -30.11 13.93
C ARG A 509 27.14 -31.46 14.13
N GLU A 510 27.38 -32.10 15.28
CA GLU A 510 26.87 -33.44 15.57
C GLU A 510 25.37 -33.40 15.82
N GLU A 511 24.89 -32.37 16.50
CA GLU A 511 23.47 -32.13 16.75
C GLU A 511 22.72 -31.86 15.43
N PHE A 512 23.30 -31.06 14.51
CA PHE A 512 22.71 -30.86 13.18
C PHE A 512 22.62 -32.17 12.39
N GLU A 513 23.71 -32.93 12.35
CA GLU A 513 23.76 -34.21 11.64
C GLU A 513 22.76 -35.21 12.22
N HIS A 514 22.68 -35.28 13.56
CA HIS A 514 21.74 -36.13 14.28
C HIS A 514 20.29 -35.80 13.95
N HIS A 515 19.90 -34.51 14.01
CA HIS A 515 18.52 -34.09 13.71
C HIS A 515 18.11 -34.40 12.27
N VAL A 516 19.00 -34.15 11.30
CA VAL A 516 18.74 -34.47 9.90
C VAL A 516 18.64 -35.99 9.70
N ALA A 517 19.52 -36.78 10.32
CA ALA A 517 19.48 -38.24 10.23
C ALA A 517 18.22 -38.83 10.87
N SER A 518 17.78 -38.30 12.02
CA SER A 518 16.56 -38.73 12.70
C SER A 518 15.31 -38.47 11.84
N LEU A 519 15.21 -37.31 11.19
CA LEU A 519 14.12 -37.01 10.26
C LEU A 519 14.12 -37.95 9.04
N ARG A 520 15.29 -38.27 8.48
CA ARG A 520 15.40 -39.25 7.37
C ARG A 520 14.95 -40.64 7.81
N SER A 521 15.50 -41.14 8.91
CA SER A 521 15.13 -42.45 9.44
C SER A 521 13.64 -42.55 9.73
N PHE A 522 13.03 -41.46 10.21
CA PHE A 522 11.59 -41.40 10.39
C PHE A 522 10.86 -41.47 9.06
N ALA A 523 11.21 -40.60 8.11
CA ALA A 523 10.53 -40.52 6.81
C ALA A 523 10.62 -41.83 6.04
N GLU A 524 11.75 -42.54 6.08
CA GLU A 524 11.95 -43.81 5.38
C GLU A 524 11.11 -44.97 5.96
N ALA A 525 10.58 -44.84 7.18
CA ALA A 525 9.67 -45.82 7.76
C ALA A 525 8.24 -45.75 7.17
N PHE A 526 7.95 -44.74 6.35
CA PHE A 526 6.61 -44.39 5.87
C PHE A 526 6.57 -44.06 4.38
#